data_AF-A0A3B8VMD2-F1
#
_entry.id   AF-A0A3B8VMD2-F1
#
_cell.length_a   1.000
_cell.length_b   1.000
_cell.length_c   1.000
_cell.angle_alpha   90.00
_cell.angle_beta   90.00
_cell.angle_gamma   90.00
#
_symmetry.space_group_name_H-M   'P 1'
#
loop_
_entity.id
_entity.type
_entity.pdbx_description
1 polymer ?
#
loop_
_entity_poly.entity_id
_entity_poly.type
_entity_poly.pdbx_seq_one_letter_code
_entity_poly.pdbx_strand_id
1 'polypeptide(L)'
;MSTAADMVTVVDRNTIAFERRFPDKLERVWSAITVDEIDHWFMKTELDLRVGGAFSFEKGWDGWISELENQGYVQFNSSHESFTRFEIEPDGDGTLFHMIDKLPDDFVMEVGSRQDSPIEDSDTEKMRLVEYNQPGGTGRA
;
A
#
# COMPACT_ATOMS: atom_id res chain seq x y z
N MET A 1 -4.04 -18.98 -20.38
CA MET A 1 -4.34 -17.57 -20.01
C MET A 1 -3.36 -17.20 -18.94
N SER A 2 -2.51 -16.21 -19.18
CA SER A 2 -1.43 -15.85 -18.25
C SER A 2 -2.06 -15.29 -16.98
N THR A 3 -1.89 -15.98 -15.84
CA THR A 3 -1.89 -15.33 -14.53
C THR A 3 -0.84 -14.23 -14.63
N ALA A 4 -1.22 -12.95 -14.66
CA ALA A 4 -0.19 -11.95 -14.46
C ALA A 4 0.35 -12.18 -13.06
N ALA A 5 1.62 -12.55 -12.97
CA ALA A 5 2.33 -12.50 -11.70
C ALA A 5 2.28 -11.06 -11.21
N ASP A 6 2.15 -10.87 -9.88
CA ASP A 6 2.33 -9.58 -9.25
C ASP A 6 3.58 -8.91 -9.86
N MET A 7 3.37 -7.79 -10.55
CA MET A 7 4.41 -7.19 -11.38
C MET A 7 4.78 -5.83 -10.80
N VAL A 8 6.05 -5.70 -10.43
CA VAL A 8 6.64 -4.41 -10.06
C VAL A 8 7.49 -3.93 -11.24
N THR A 9 7.26 -2.68 -11.65
CA THR A 9 8.05 -2.00 -12.67
C THR A 9 8.67 -0.76 -12.06
N VAL A 10 9.99 -0.61 -12.23
CA VAL A 10 10.66 0.68 -12.01
C VAL A 10 10.41 1.52 -13.26
N VAL A 11 9.60 2.57 -13.15
CA VAL A 11 9.19 3.42 -14.28
C VAL A 11 10.31 4.41 -14.60
N ASP A 12 10.84 5.06 -13.56
CA ASP A 12 12.00 5.95 -13.62
C ASP A 12 12.75 5.94 -12.28
N ARG A 13 13.62 6.94 -12.07
CA ARG A 13 14.51 7.00 -10.90
C ARG A 13 13.78 7.03 -9.55
N ASN A 14 12.58 7.59 -9.49
CA ASN A 14 11.81 7.82 -8.25
C ASN A 14 10.35 7.37 -8.37
N THR A 15 10.02 6.62 -9.41
CA THR A 15 8.65 6.14 -9.66
C THR A 15 8.62 4.62 -9.80
N ILE A 16 7.79 3.98 -9.00
CA ILE A 16 7.47 2.56 -9.12
C ILE A 16 6.01 2.39 -9.53
N ALA A 17 5.75 1.37 -10.34
CA ALA A 17 4.41 0.90 -10.65
C ALA A 17 4.27 -0.55 -10.19
N PHE A 18 3.12 -0.88 -9.62
CA PHE A 18 2.78 -2.21 -9.17
C PHE A 18 1.41 -2.60 -9.71
N GLU A 19 1.32 -3.78 -10.34
CA GLU A 19 0.07 -4.36 -10.82
C GLU A 19 -0.21 -5.67 -10.07
N ARG A 20 -1.45 -5.84 -9.62
CA ARG A 20 -1.93 -7.05 -8.95
C ARG A 20 -3.39 -7.36 -9.28
N ARG A 21 -3.70 -8.63 -9.44
CA ARG A 21 -5.09 -9.12 -9.55
C ARG A 21 -5.60 -9.62 -8.22
N PHE A 22 -6.75 -9.12 -7.80
CA PHE A 22 -7.47 -9.60 -6.64
C PHE A 22 -8.70 -10.42 -7.07
N PRO A 23 -8.99 -11.56 -6.41
CA PRO A 23 -10.21 -12.32 -6.67
C PRO A 23 -11.46 -11.64 -6.09
N ASP A 24 -11.28 -10.58 -5.29
CA ASP A 24 -12.35 -9.82 -4.67
C ASP A 24 -12.99 -8.82 -5.64
N LYS A 25 -14.26 -8.49 -5.39
CA LYS A 25 -15.02 -7.51 -6.17
C LYS A 25 -14.47 -6.10 -6.00
N LEU A 26 -14.76 -5.26 -6.99
CA LEU A 26 -14.33 -3.86 -7.07
C LEU A 26 -14.61 -3.10 -5.77
N GLU A 27 -15.81 -3.26 -5.19
CA GLU A 27 -16.22 -2.53 -3.99
C GLU A 27 -15.39 -2.93 -2.77
N ARG A 28 -14.97 -4.20 -2.70
CA ARG A 28 -14.14 -4.72 -1.61
C ARG A 28 -12.71 -4.17 -1.72
N VAL A 29 -12.14 -4.17 -2.92
CA VAL A 29 -10.80 -3.63 -3.16
C VAL A 29 -10.79 -2.11 -2.93
N TRP A 30 -11.83 -1.40 -3.39
CA TRP A 30 -11.98 0.04 -3.14
C TRP A 30 -12.03 0.38 -1.64
N SER A 31 -12.83 -0.38 -0.88
CA SER A 31 -12.94 -0.23 0.58
C SER A 31 -11.57 -0.43 1.26
N ALA A 32 -10.79 -1.42 0.81
CA ALA A 32 -9.45 -1.70 1.32
C ALA A 32 -8.44 -0.54 1.12
N ILE A 33 -8.59 0.28 0.07
CA ILE A 33 -7.65 1.37 -0.25
C ILE A 33 -8.19 2.76 0.12
N THR A 34 -9.33 2.83 0.81
CA THR A 34 -9.97 4.09 1.23
C THR A 34 -10.43 4.03 2.69
N VAL A 35 -11.19 5.04 3.13
CA VAL A 35 -11.59 5.31 4.54
C VAL A 35 -12.21 4.14 5.29
N ASP A 36 -12.74 3.16 4.58
CA ASP A 36 -13.45 2.06 5.21
C ASP A 36 -12.48 1.07 5.88
N GLU A 37 -11.30 0.82 5.29
CA GLU A 37 -10.42 -0.26 5.75
C GLU A 37 -8.90 -0.03 5.57
N ILE A 38 -8.46 1.11 5.00
CA ILE A 38 -7.02 1.33 4.78
C ILE A 38 -6.20 1.28 6.08
N ASP A 39 -6.79 1.71 7.19
CA ASP A 39 -6.15 1.71 8.50
C ASP A 39 -6.00 0.32 9.15
N HIS A 40 -6.76 -0.68 8.67
CA HIS A 40 -6.69 -2.05 9.16
C HIS A 40 -5.40 -2.77 8.75
N TRP A 41 -4.77 -2.37 7.65
CA TRP A 41 -3.60 -3.07 7.10
C TRP A 41 -2.40 -2.17 6.81
N PHE A 42 -2.59 -0.86 6.68
CA PHE A 42 -1.50 0.06 6.39
C PHE A 42 -1.03 0.81 7.64
N MET A 43 -1.68 1.93 7.98
CA MET A 43 -1.39 2.75 9.14
C MET A 43 -2.67 3.43 9.61
N LYS A 44 -2.76 3.77 10.90
CA LYS A 44 -3.92 4.54 11.39
C LYS A 44 -4.03 5.86 10.61
N THR A 45 -5.24 6.17 10.16
CA THR A 45 -5.49 7.22 9.17
C THR A 45 -6.68 8.09 9.55
N GLU A 46 -6.56 9.40 9.31
CA GLU A 46 -7.69 10.30 9.12
C GLU A 46 -7.75 10.70 7.64
N LEU A 47 -8.89 10.52 6.96
CA LEU A 47 -9.00 10.73 5.52
C LEU A 47 -10.35 11.36 5.15
N ASP A 48 -10.31 12.59 4.62
CA ASP A 48 -11.44 13.28 4.00
C ASP A 48 -11.48 12.91 2.50
N LEU A 49 -12.18 11.81 2.17
CA LEU A 49 -12.22 11.23 0.82
C LEU A 49 -13.06 12.08 -0.16
N ARG A 50 -12.50 13.20 -0.59
CA ARG A 50 -13.02 14.06 -1.66
C ARG A 50 -11.86 14.81 -2.31
N VAL A 51 -12.03 15.30 -3.53
CA VAL A 51 -11.03 16.19 -4.15
C VAL A 51 -10.81 17.42 -3.26
N GLY A 52 -9.53 17.72 -2.97
CA GLY A 52 -9.09 18.76 -2.05
C GLY A 52 -9.29 18.43 -0.57
N GLY A 53 -9.72 17.22 -0.22
CA GLY A 53 -9.77 16.72 1.15
C GLY A 53 -8.39 16.38 1.67
N ALA A 54 -8.18 16.56 2.97
CA ALA A 54 -6.91 16.26 3.64
C ALA A 54 -6.86 14.80 4.09
N PHE A 55 -5.64 14.28 4.21
CA PHE A 55 -5.38 13.02 4.89
C PHE A 55 -4.18 13.15 5.83
N SER A 56 -4.18 12.31 6.86
CA SER A 56 -3.06 12.12 7.77
C SER A 56 -2.91 10.65 8.10
N PHE A 57 -1.72 10.10 7.90
CA PHE A 57 -1.34 8.78 8.37
C PHE A 57 -0.35 8.89 9.53
N GLU A 58 -0.35 7.91 10.43
CA GLU A 58 0.69 7.81 11.45
C GLU A 58 2.10 7.91 10.86
N LYS A 59 3.06 8.40 11.65
CA LYS A 59 4.45 8.68 11.24
C LYS A 59 4.62 9.87 10.27
N GLY A 60 3.60 10.71 10.13
CA GLY A 60 3.72 12.03 9.47
C GLY A 60 3.62 11.97 7.95
N TRP A 61 2.97 10.94 7.41
CA TRP A 61 2.63 10.92 6.00
C TRP A 61 1.28 11.60 5.80
N ASP A 62 1.34 12.92 5.60
CA ASP A 62 0.17 13.79 5.51
C ASP A 62 0.08 14.43 4.12
N GLY A 63 -1.11 14.84 3.72
CA GLY A 63 -1.30 15.40 2.39
C GLY A 63 -2.74 15.70 2.02
N TRP A 64 -3.01 15.73 0.72
CA TRP A 64 -4.35 15.97 0.18
C TRP A 64 -4.69 15.04 -1.00
N ILE A 65 -5.99 14.86 -1.24
CA ILE A 65 -6.49 14.15 -2.41
C ILE A 65 -6.58 15.11 -3.59
N SER A 66 -5.77 14.90 -4.63
CA SER A 66 -5.78 15.76 -5.82
C SER A 66 -6.79 15.29 -6.86
N GLU A 67 -7.01 13.98 -6.95
CA GLU A 67 -7.88 13.35 -7.94
C GLU A 67 -8.63 12.18 -7.29
N LEU A 68 -9.91 12.03 -7.66
CA LEU A 68 -10.78 10.99 -7.13
C LEU A 68 -11.88 10.65 -8.15
N GLU A 69 -11.98 9.37 -8.50
CA GLU A 69 -13.15 8.78 -9.13
C GLU A 69 -13.62 7.61 -8.25
N ASN A 70 -14.85 7.70 -7.75
CA ASN A 70 -15.38 6.69 -6.85
C ASN A 70 -15.37 5.30 -7.50
N GLN A 71 -14.71 4.33 -6.86
CA GLN A 71 -14.49 2.97 -7.37
C GLN A 71 -13.72 2.90 -8.71
N GLY A 72 -12.95 3.94 -9.04
CA GLY A 72 -12.03 3.95 -10.17
C GLY A 72 -10.62 4.24 -9.71
N TYR A 73 -10.39 5.41 -9.12
CA TYR A 73 -9.05 5.79 -8.67
C TYR A 73 -9.06 6.84 -7.55
N VAL A 74 -7.97 6.89 -6.79
CA VAL A 74 -7.67 7.93 -5.81
C VAL A 74 -6.18 8.28 -5.85
N GLN A 75 -5.85 9.56 -5.79
CA GLN A 75 -4.47 10.02 -5.72
C GLN A 75 -4.18 10.81 -4.45
N PHE A 76 -3.28 10.27 -3.64
CA PHE A 76 -2.77 10.86 -2.41
C PHE A 76 -1.50 11.66 -2.72
N ASN A 77 -1.51 12.96 -2.48
CA ASN A 77 -0.36 13.84 -2.67
C ASN A 77 0.23 14.25 -1.33
N SER A 78 1.47 13.84 -1.05
CA SER A 78 2.25 14.33 0.09
C SER A 78 3.02 15.61 -0.23
N SER A 79 3.19 15.92 -1.52
CA SER A 79 3.72 17.18 -2.02
C SER A 79 3.21 17.44 -3.45
N HIS A 80 3.65 18.54 -4.07
CA HIS A 80 3.39 18.79 -5.48
C HIS A 80 4.23 17.89 -6.42
N GLU A 81 5.26 17.23 -5.90
CA GLU A 81 6.20 16.43 -6.68
C GLU A 81 6.07 14.92 -6.43
N SER A 82 5.43 14.54 -5.32
CA SER A 82 5.25 13.16 -4.87
C SER A 82 3.78 12.79 -4.71
N PHE A 83 3.43 11.59 -5.13
CA PHE A 83 2.09 11.05 -4.98
C PHE A 83 2.09 9.53 -4.94
N THR A 84 1.07 8.97 -4.29
CA THR A 84 0.67 7.57 -4.44
C THR A 84 -0.70 7.55 -5.09
N ARG A 85 -0.81 6.89 -6.24
CA ARG A 85 -2.06 6.73 -6.97
C ARG A 85 -2.48 5.27 -6.96
N PHE A 86 -3.70 5.02 -6.54
CA PHE A 86 -4.35 3.72 -6.68
C PHE A 86 -5.42 3.80 -7.76
N GLU A 87 -5.40 2.85 -8.67
CA GLU A 87 -6.45 2.64 -9.68
C GLU A 87 -6.94 1.20 -9.59
N ILE A 88 -8.24 1.02 -9.80
CA ILE A 88 -8.88 -0.28 -9.85
C ILE A 88 -9.81 -0.36 -11.05
N GLU A 89 -9.88 -1.54 -11.64
CA GLU A 89 -10.83 -1.82 -12.72
C GLU A 89 -11.39 -3.25 -12.62
N PRO A 90 -12.61 -3.51 -13.12
CA PRO A 90 -13.15 -4.85 -13.16
C PRO A 90 -12.29 -5.80 -14.01
N ASP A 91 -11.97 -6.99 -13.47
CA ASP A 91 -11.26 -8.05 -14.19
C ASP A 91 -12.00 -9.40 -14.01
N GLY A 92 -12.97 -9.64 -14.88
CA GLY A 92 -13.86 -10.80 -14.79
C GLY A 92 -14.67 -10.80 -13.49
N ASP A 93 -14.49 -11.83 -12.67
CA ASP A 93 -15.13 -11.93 -11.34
C ASP A 93 -14.32 -11.21 -10.23
N GLY A 94 -13.14 -10.69 -10.55
CA GLY A 94 -12.23 -10.01 -9.64
C GLY A 94 -11.95 -8.56 -10.04
N THR A 95 -10.82 -8.05 -9.55
CA THR A 95 -10.40 -6.65 -9.74
C THR A 95 -8.93 -6.60 -10.10
N LEU A 96 -8.59 -5.82 -11.13
CA LEU A 96 -7.21 -5.44 -11.41
C LEU A 96 -6.89 -4.17 -10.62
N PHE A 97 -5.77 -4.20 -9.89
CA PHE A 97 -5.28 -3.10 -9.08
C PHE A 97 -3.95 -2.61 -9.65
N HIS A 98 -3.86 -1.30 -9.83
CA HIS A 98 -2.64 -0.61 -10.20
C HIS A 98 -2.29 0.41 -9.11
N MET A 99 -1.03 0.39 -8.69
CA MET A 99 -0.45 1.42 -7.86
C MET A 99 0.69 2.09 -8.63
N ILE A 100 0.73 3.41 -8.63
CA ILE A 100 1.91 4.18 -8.99
C ILE A 100 2.33 4.97 -7.76
N ASP A 101 3.57 4.80 -7.33
CA ASP A 101 4.15 5.59 -6.26
C ASP A 101 5.31 6.40 -6.81
N LYS A 102 5.19 7.72 -6.73
CA LYS A 102 6.21 8.69 -7.11
C LYS A 102 6.73 9.36 -5.86
N LEU A 103 7.99 9.10 -5.57
CA LEU A 103 8.74 9.69 -4.47
C LEU A 103 9.25 11.08 -4.89
N PRO A 104 9.48 12.00 -3.93
CA PRO A 104 9.98 13.33 -4.26
C PRO A 104 11.38 13.27 -4.90
N ASP A 105 11.75 14.31 -5.64
CA ASP A 105 12.96 14.30 -6.47
C ASP A 105 14.27 14.28 -5.67
N ASP A 106 14.21 14.73 -4.42
CA ASP A 106 15.29 14.72 -3.44
C ASP A 106 15.23 13.50 -2.51
N PHE A 107 14.34 12.54 -2.78
CA PHE A 107 14.24 11.32 -1.99
C PHE A 107 15.55 10.54 -2.06
N VAL A 108 16.20 10.41 -0.91
CA VAL A 108 17.37 9.55 -0.72
C VAL A 108 16.93 8.37 0.13
N MET A 109 16.97 7.17 -0.45
CA MET A 109 17.00 5.94 0.34
C MET A 109 18.30 5.96 1.15
N GLU A 110 18.24 6.41 2.40
CA GLU A 110 19.32 6.12 3.33
C GLU A 110 19.35 4.60 3.51
N VAL A 111 20.42 3.97 3.03
CA VAL A 111 20.71 2.59 3.43
C VAL A 111 20.86 2.66 4.93
N GLY A 112 19.82 2.20 5.64
CA GLY A 112 19.82 2.21 7.08
C GLY A 112 21.15 1.65 7.56
N SER A 113 21.93 2.48 8.26
CA SER A 113 22.92 1.95 9.18
C SER A 113 22.18 0.87 9.95
N ARG A 114 22.66 -0.38 9.87
CA ARG A 114 22.15 -1.50 10.66
C ARG A 114 21.71 -0.94 12.01
N GLN A 115 20.43 -1.08 12.33
CA GLN A 115 19.94 -0.62 13.61
C GLN A 115 20.66 -1.49 14.65
N ASP A 116 21.76 -0.98 15.21
CA ASP A 116 22.56 -1.65 16.25
C ASP A 116 21.82 -1.66 17.60
N SER A 117 20.58 -1.17 17.63
CA SER A 117 19.65 -1.48 18.70
C SER A 117 19.51 -3.01 18.77
N PRO A 118 19.81 -3.63 19.92
CA PRO A 118 19.51 -5.03 20.13
C PRO A 118 18.04 -5.24 19.77
N ILE A 119 17.74 -6.23 18.94
CA ILE A 119 16.37 -6.73 18.80
C ILE A 119 15.95 -7.10 20.22
N GLU A 120 15.02 -6.37 20.81
CA GLU A 120 14.46 -6.75 22.09
C GLU A 120 13.73 -8.09 21.89
N ASP A 121 13.84 -9.02 22.85
CA ASP A 121 13.22 -10.36 22.75
C ASP A 121 11.72 -10.28 22.38
N SER A 122 11.05 -9.19 22.73
CA SER A 122 9.64 -8.93 22.39
C SER A 122 9.38 -8.82 20.88
N ASP A 123 10.34 -8.34 20.09
CA ASP A 123 10.20 -8.24 18.63
C ASP A 123 10.50 -9.58 17.94
N THR A 124 11.32 -10.42 18.58
CA THR A 124 11.56 -11.80 18.14
C THR A 124 10.33 -12.69 18.38
N GLU A 125 9.61 -12.48 19.49
CA GLU A 125 8.32 -13.17 19.76
C GLU A 125 7.23 -12.79 18.75
N LYS A 126 7.14 -11.50 18.38
CA LYS A 126 6.17 -11.04 17.38
C LYS A 126 6.41 -11.66 16.01
N MET A 127 7.66 -11.84 15.59
CA MET A 127 7.98 -12.51 14.33
C MET A 127 7.63 -14.02 14.34
N ARG A 128 7.82 -14.72 15.46
CA ARG A 128 7.42 -16.13 15.61
C ARG A 128 5.90 -16.34 15.55
N LEU A 129 5.12 -15.38 16.04
CA LEU A 129 3.65 -15.46 16.00
C LEU A 129 3.09 -15.26 14.60
N VAL A 130 3.77 -14.50 13.73
CA VAL A 130 3.39 -14.32 12.32
C VAL A 130 3.58 -15.62 11.53
N GLU A 131 4.62 -16.40 11.80
CA GLU A 131 4.84 -17.70 11.13
C GLU A 131 3.84 -18.78 11.55
N TYR A 132 3.30 -18.72 12.78
CA TYR A 132 2.36 -19.75 13.28
C TYR A 132 0.92 -19.59 12.74
N ASN A 133 0.55 -18.41 12.23
CA ASN A 133 -0.80 -18.12 11.75
C ASN A 133 -0.98 -18.22 10.22
N GLN A 134 0.02 -18.79 9.53
CA GLN A 134 -0.11 -19.20 8.13
C GLN A 134 -0.85 -20.57 8.09
N PRO A 135 -2.01 -20.70 7.43
CA PRO A 135 -2.68 -22.00 7.33
C PRO A 135 -1.92 -22.88 6.33
N GLY A 136 -0.96 -23.66 6.81
CA GLY A 136 -0.25 -24.63 5.96
C GLY A 136 1.04 -25.24 6.50
N GLY A 137 1.57 -24.82 7.64
CA GLY A 137 2.82 -25.37 8.19
C GLY A 137 2.63 -26.70 8.92
N THR A 138 2.74 -27.83 8.22
CA THR A 138 2.83 -29.15 8.85
C THR A 138 4.06 -29.21 9.75
N GLY A 139 3.83 -29.32 11.06
CA GLY A 139 4.89 -29.48 12.04
C GLY A 139 5.62 -30.82 11.91
N ARG A 140 6.91 -30.81 12.25
CA ARG A 140 7.57 -31.98 12.84
C ARG A 140 8.87 -31.62 13.57
N ALA A 141 8.82 -31.90 14.87
CA ALA A 141 9.86 -32.25 15.86
C ALA A 141 11.19 -31.48 15.86
#